data_AF-A0A0Q6JGS0-F1
#
_entry.id   AF-A0A0Q6JGS0-F1
#
_cell.length_a   1.000
_cell.length_b   1.000
_cell.length_c   1.000
_cell.angle_alpha   90.00
_cell.angle_beta   90.00
_cell.angle_gamma   90.00
#
_symmetry.space_group_name_H-M   'P 1'
#
loop_
_entity.id
_entity.type
_entity.pdbx_description
1 polymer ?
#
loop_
_entity_poly.entity_id
_entity_poly.type
_entity_poly.pdbx_seq_one_letter_code
_entity_poly.pdbx_strand_id
1 'polypeptide(L)'
;MTAMPMAYSATSAIMNILQLIALVGVAFALFHAIRQRPDAFTAADKLNKPGWVAILAIALLVLLVFPVVGFVGIIAVVAIGVYLVDVRPKVDDIQRGPRW
;
A
#
# COMPACT_ATOMS: atom_id res chain seq x y z
N MET A 1 -17.47 -38.90 1.24
CA MET A 1 -17.62 -37.47 1.56
C MET A 1 -16.25 -36.90 1.95
N THR A 2 -15.29 -36.77 1.00
CA THR A 2 -13.89 -36.37 1.29
C THR A 2 -13.21 -35.63 0.13
N ALA A 3 -13.94 -34.83 -0.66
CA ALA A 3 -13.37 -34.05 -1.76
C ALA A 3 -12.72 -32.69 -1.33
N MET A 4 -12.71 -32.38 -0.03
CA MET A 4 -12.38 -31.04 0.49
C MET A 4 -10.93 -30.76 0.97
N PRO A 5 -9.90 -31.63 0.85
CA PRO A 5 -8.53 -31.23 1.22
C PRO A 5 -7.90 -30.22 0.25
N MET A 6 -8.12 -30.41 -1.05
CA MET A 6 -7.49 -29.59 -2.11
C MET A 6 -8.11 -28.21 -2.25
N ALA A 7 -9.41 -28.08 -2.01
CA ALA A 7 -10.08 -26.78 -2.02
C ALA A 7 -9.59 -25.89 -0.88
N TYR A 8 -9.46 -26.46 0.33
CA TYR A 8 -8.95 -25.74 1.50
C TYR A 8 -7.49 -25.31 1.34
N SER A 9 -6.64 -26.16 0.75
CA SER A 9 -5.24 -25.80 0.48
C SER A 9 -5.11 -24.69 -0.59
N ALA A 10 -5.92 -24.74 -1.65
CA ALA A 10 -5.95 -23.70 -2.67
C ALA A 10 -6.43 -22.35 -2.12
N THR A 11 -7.50 -22.33 -1.33
CA THR A 11 -8.00 -21.10 -0.69
C THR A 11 -6.94 -20.50 0.24
N SER A 12 -6.29 -21.33 1.07
CA SER A 12 -5.20 -20.88 1.96
C SER A 12 -4.03 -20.30 1.16
N ALA A 13 -3.62 -20.95 0.06
CA ALA A 13 -2.55 -20.46 -0.80
C ALA A 13 -2.89 -19.09 -1.42
N ILE A 14 -4.12 -18.93 -1.92
CA ILE A 14 -4.60 -17.65 -2.48
C ILE A 14 -4.55 -16.54 -1.43
N MET A 15 -5.06 -16.80 -0.22
CA MET A 15 -5.06 -15.80 0.86
C MET A 15 -3.64 -15.39 1.26
N ASN A 16 -2.71 -16.34 1.35
CA ASN A 16 -1.30 -16.06 1.64
C ASN A 16 -0.62 -15.25 0.53
N ILE A 17 -0.91 -15.55 -0.74
CA ILE A 17 -0.38 -14.80 -1.88
C ILE A 17 -0.92 -13.36 -1.86
N LEU A 18 -2.22 -13.16 -1.62
CA LEU A 18 -2.81 -11.83 -1.49
C LEU A 18 -2.18 -11.05 -0.33
N GLN A 19 -1.94 -11.72 0.81
CA GLN A 19 -1.27 -11.10 1.96
C GLN A 19 0.13 -10.63 1.57
N LEU A 20 0.89 -11.49 0.91
CA LEU A 20 2.25 -11.20 0.47
C LEU A 20 2.28 -10.03 -0.52
N ILE A 21 1.38 -10.01 -1.51
CA ILE A 21 1.26 -8.90 -2.47
C ILE A 21 0.97 -7.59 -1.75
N ALA A 22 0.05 -7.58 -0.78
CA ALA A 22 -0.27 -6.38 -0.01
C ALA A 22 0.93 -5.91 0.84
N LEU A 23 1.66 -6.83 1.47
CA LEU A 23 2.87 -6.53 2.24
C LEU A 23 4.00 -5.94 1.36
N VAL A 24 4.23 -6.52 0.18
CA VAL A 24 5.20 -5.98 -0.78
C VAL A 24 4.74 -4.61 -1.28
N GLY A 25 3.45 -4.45 -1.57
CA GLY A 25 2.86 -3.20 -2.03
C GLY A 25 3.01 -2.06 -1.02
N VAL A 26 2.71 -2.31 0.25
CA VAL A 26 2.89 -1.29 1.31
C VAL A 26 4.34 -0.99 1.59
N ALA A 27 5.23 -2.01 1.59
CA ALA A 27 6.66 -1.79 1.77
C ALA A 27 7.23 -0.92 0.65
N PHE A 28 6.85 -1.18 -0.60
CA PHE A 28 7.22 -0.37 -1.74
C PHE A 28 6.67 1.07 -1.64
N ALA A 29 5.40 1.23 -1.31
CA ALA A 29 4.77 2.54 -1.13
C ALA A 29 5.45 3.35 -0.02
N LEU A 30 5.74 2.73 1.12
CA LEU A 30 6.39 3.37 2.27
C LEU A 30 7.82 3.76 1.95
N PHE A 31 8.59 2.86 1.33
CA PHE A 31 9.95 3.14 0.87
C PHE A 31 9.99 4.32 -0.10
N HIS A 32 9.04 4.35 -1.04
CA HIS A 32 8.87 5.49 -1.93
C HIS A 32 8.60 6.77 -1.14
N ALA A 33 7.60 6.80 -0.28
CA ALA A 33 7.21 7.97 0.50
C ALA A 33 8.36 8.56 1.33
N ILE A 34 9.16 7.69 1.96
CA ILE A 34 10.31 8.10 2.77
C ILE A 34 11.38 8.79 1.91
N ARG A 35 11.60 8.34 0.68
CA ARG A 35 12.63 8.90 -0.23
C ARG A 35 12.20 10.21 -0.89
N GLN A 36 10.91 10.46 -1.02
CA GLN A 36 10.42 11.67 -1.68
C GLN A 36 10.68 12.94 -0.87
N ARG A 37 10.93 14.05 -1.57
CA ARG A 37 11.20 15.36 -0.94
C ARG A 37 9.91 15.93 -0.30
N PRO A 38 9.93 16.50 0.92
CA PRO A 38 8.72 16.89 1.63
C PRO A 38 7.87 17.96 0.92
N ASP A 39 8.52 18.94 0.29
CA ASP A 39 7.91 20.04 -0.48
C ASP A 39 7.14 19.55 -1.71
N ALA A 40 7.51 18.39 -2.27
CA ALA A 40 6.81 17.82 -3.42
C ALA A 40 5.38 17.38 -3.07
N PHE A 41 5.13 16.96 -1.82
CA PHE A 41 3.78 16.59 -1.37
C PHE A 41 2.86 17.80 -1.27
N THR A 42 3.36 18.89 -0.71
CA THR A 42 2.60 20.14 -0.59
C THR A 42 2.38 20.79 -1.96
N ALA A 43 3.38 20.75 -2.85
CA ALA A 43 3.23 21.25 -4.21
C ALA A 43 2.29 20.40 -5.07
N ALA A 44 2.15 19.10 -4.77
CA ALA A 44 1.19 18.21 -5.42
C ALA A 44 -0.25 18.33 -4.86
N ASP A 45 -0.50 19.27 -3.94
CA ASP A 45 -1.77 19.43 -3.21
C ASP A 45 -2.24 18.13 -2.55
N LYS A 46 -1.32 17.48 -1.85
CA LYS A 46 -1.57 16.26 -1.07
C LYS A 46 -1.32 16.51 0.41
N LEU A 47 -1.81 15.58 1.24
CA LEU A 47 -1.40 15.50 2.64
C LEU A 47 0.14 15.54 2.72
N ASN A 48 0.66 16.21 3.75
CA ASN A 48 2.10 16.37 3.92
C ASN A 48 2.84 15.02 4.04
N LYS A 49 4.16 15.04 3.83
CA LYS A 49 5.00 13.82 3.88
C LYS A 49 4.83 13.02 5.19
N PRO A 50 4.90 13.63 6.40
CA PRO A 50 4.73 12.87 7.64
C PRO A 50 3.39 12.17 7.73
N GLY A 51 2.30 12.80 7.27
CA GLY A 51 0.97 12.19 7.25
C GLY A 51 0.92 10.93 6.37
N TRP A 52 1.45 10.99 5.15
CA TRP A 52 1.49 9.81 4.27
C TRP A 52 2.40 8.70 4.81
N VAL A 53 3.57 9.05 5.33
CA VAL A 53 4.49 8.06 5.92
C VAL A 53 3.83 7.38 7.13
N ALA A 54 3.14 8.12 7.99
CA ALA A 54 2.43 7.56 9.13
C ALA A 54 1.30 6.62 8.71
N ILE A 55 0.47 7.02 7.73
CA ILE A 55 -0.62 6.18 7.20
C ILE A 55 -0.06 4.86 6.64
N LEU A 56 1.00 4.92 5.84
CA LEU A 56 1.61 3.73 5.25
C LEU A 56 2.33 2.85 6.27
N ALA A 57 2.98 3.44 7.28
CA ALA A 57 3.58 2.70 8.37
C ALA A 57 2.52 1.95 9.19
N ILE A 58 1.38 2.59 9.50
CA ILE A 58 0.26 1.95 10.18
C ILE A 58 -0.34 0.85 9.29
N ALA A 59 -0.52 1.09 7.99
CA ALA A 59 -1.01 0.09 7.05
C ALA A 59 -0.10 -1.15 7.00
N LEU A 60 1.23 -0.97 7.05
CA LEU A 60 2.19 -2.06 7.13
C LEU A 60 2.01 -2.86 8.43
N LEU A 61 1.93 -2.19 9.58
CA LEU A 61 1.71 -2.86 10.87
C LEU A 61 0.37 -3.62 10.89
N VAL A 62 -0.69 -3.04 10.34
CA VAL A 62 -1.99 -3.68 10.19
C VAL A 62 -1.87 -4.96 9.36
N LEU A 63 -1.21 -4.93 8.21
CA LEU A 63 -1.06 -6.11 7.35
C LEU A 63 -0.09 -7.16 7.91
N LEU A 64 0.72 -6.84 8.92
CA LEU A 64 1.53 -7.83 9.62
C LEU A 64 0.72 -8.61 10.67
N VAL A 65 -0.36 -8.02 11.19
CA VAL A 65 -1.15 -8.58 12.30
C VAL A 65 -2.52 -9.10 11.83
N PHE A 66 -3.12 -8.49 10.81
CA PHE A 66 -4.47 -8.75 10.35
C PHE A 66 -4.48 -9.34 8.92
N PRO A 67 -5.48 -10.19 8.60
CA PRO A 67 -5.64 -10.72 7.25
C PRO A 67 -6.02 -9.61 6.27
N VAL A 68 -5.47 -9.70 5.06
CA VAL A 68 -5.68 -8.73 3.97
C VAL A 68 -7.12 -8.69 3.52
N VAL A 69 -7.80 -9.85 3.44
CA VAL A 69 -9.24 -9.96 3.15
C VAL A 69 -10.03 -9.95 4.46
N GLY A 70 -9.95 -8.83 5.17
CA GLY A 70 -10.70 -8.54 6.38
C GLY A 70 -10.98 -7.04 6.47
N PHE A 71 -11.97 -6.62 7.26
CA PHE A 71 -12.40 -5.21 7.29
C PHE A 71 -11.23 -4.24 7.50
N VAL A 72 -10.38 -4.51 8.50
CA VAL A 72 -9.21 -3.66 8.81
C VAL A 72 -8.10 -3.79 7.75
N GLY A 73 -7.86 -5.01 7.23
CA GLY A 73 -6.88 -5.25 6.16
C GLY A 73 -7.24 -4.52 4.86
N ILE A 74 -8.53 -4.47 4.51
CA ILE A 74 -9.02 -3.74 3.33
C ILE A 74 -8.75 -2.25 3.48
N ILE A 75 -8.94 -1.65 4.66
CA ILE A 75 -8.61 -0.23 4.90
C ILE A 75 -7.12 0.02 4.63
N ALA A 76 -6.24 -0.89 5.08
CA ALA A 76 -4.81 -0.80 4.79
C ALA A 76 -4.53 -0.92 3.27
N VAL A 77 -5.19 -1.83 2.57
CA VAL A 77 -5.05 -1.96 1.10
C VAL A 77 -5.53 -0.70 0.37
N VAL A 78 -6.62 -0.08 0.81
CA VAL A 78 -7.10 1.19 0.25
C VAL A 78 -6.04 2.29 0.44
N ALA A 79 -5.42 2.38 1.62
CA ALA A 79 -4.35 3.35 1.85
C ALA A 79 -3.16 3.15 0.89
N ILE A 80 -2.76 1.90 0.62
CA ILE A 80 -1.73 1.58 -0.38
C ILE A 80 -2.19 2.02 -1.77
N GLY A 81 -3.41 1.67 -2.17
CA GLY A 81 -3.96 1.99 -3.49
C GLY A 81 -4.02 3.49 -3.74
N VAL A 82 -4.55 4.27 -2.79
CA VAL A 82 -4.58 5.74 -2.87
C VAL A 82 -3.17 6.30 -3.00
N TYR A 83 -2.22 5.81 -2.21
CA TYR A 83 -0.84 6.30 -2.30
C TYR A 83 -0.23 5.99 -3.67
N LEU A 84 -0.33 4.76 -4.16
CA LEU A 84 0.33 4.33 -5.39
C LEU A 84 -0.29 4.94 -6.64
N VAL A 85 -1.62 5.11 -6.67
CA VAL A 85 -2.35 5.54 -7.86
C VAL A 85 -2.57 7.05 -7.90
N ASP A 86 -2.75 7.72 -6.76
CA ASP A 86 -3.06 9.16 -6.74
C ASP A 86 -1.90 10.00 -6.21
N VAL A 87 -1.24 9.60 -5.11
CA VAL A 87 -0.21 10.43 -4.48
C VAL A 87 1.12 10.34 -5.22
N ARG A 88 1.61 9.12 -5.44
CA ARG A 88 2.92 8.87 -6.05
C ARG A 88 3.06 9.51 -7.43
N PRO A 89 2.12 9.36 -8.38
CA PRO A 89 2.27 9.96 -9.70
C PRO A 89 2.41 11.48 -9.63
N LYS A 90 1.60 12.15 -8.81
CA LYS A 90 1.65 13.61 -8.66
C LYS A 90 2.92 14.09 -7.97
N VAL A 91 3.35 13.40 -6.91
CA VAL A 91 4.61 13.73 -6.21
C VAL A 91 5.82 13.54 -7.15
N ASP A 92 5.82 12.48 -7.95
CA ASP A 92 6.89 12.24 -8.92
C ASP A 92 6.91 13.33 -10.00
N ASP A 93 5.74 13.74 -10.51
CA ASP A 93 5.64 14.76 -11.56
C ASP A 93 6.16 16.12 -11.10
N ILE A 94 5.92 16.51 -9.84
CA ILE A 94 6.53 17.72 -9.26
C ILE A 94 8.06 17.64 -9.29
N GLN A 95 8.65 16.47 -9.05
CA GLN A 95 10.10 16.32 -8.97
C GLN A 95 10.79 16.25 -10.34
N ARG A 96 10.10 15.74 -11.36
CA ARG A 96 10.64 15.68 -12.73
C ARG A 96 10.70 17.05 -13.40
N GLY A 97 9.95 18.04 -12.89
CA GLY A 97 9.87 19.37 -13.48
C GLY A 97 9.07 19.41 -14.80
N PRO A 98 8.94 20.59 -15.42
CA PRO A 98 8.21 20.74 -16.67
C PRO A 98 8.88 19.95 -17.80
N ARG A 99 8.08 19.23 -18.59
CA ARG A 99 8.54 18.33 -19.66
C ARG A 99 8.27 18.85 -21.08
N TRP A 100 8.16 20.17 -21.20
CA TRP A 100 7.95 20.85 -22.48
C TRP A 100 9.24 21.47 -22.98
#